data_AF-A0AAP0JL38-F1
#
_entry.id   AF-A0AAP0JL38-F1
#
_cell.length_a   1.000
_cell.length_b   1.000
_cell.length_c   1.000
_cell.angle_alpha   90.00
_cell.angle_beta   90.00
_cell.angle_gamma   90.00
#
_symmetry.space_group_name_H-M   'P 1'
#
loop_
_entity.id
_entity.type
_entity.pdbx_description
1 polymer ?
#
loop_
_entity_poly.entity_id
_entity_poly.type
_entity_poly.pdbx_seq_one_letter_code
_entity_poly.pdbx_strand_id
1 'polypeptide(L)' 'MQRILYWQHKTMEMMYEMVYNALEEVGLENTYTPEDYLNFFCLGNREALDERDIENSPLDNSTPQVTVLDTLKFSLFCSL' A
#
# COMPACT_ATOMS: atom_id res chain seq x y z
N MET A 1 -5.42 -14.55 3.31
CA MET A 1 -5.03 -13.14 3.14
C MET A 1 -5.62 -12.50 1.87
N GLN A 2 -5.64 -13.20 0.72
CA GLN A 2 -6.07 -12.64 -0.58
C GLN A 2 -7.48 -12.04 -0.64
N ARG A 3 -8.48 -12.59 0.08
CA ARG A 3 -9.86 -12.04 0.07
C ARG A 3 -9.96 -10.63 0.65
N ILE A 4 -9.15 -10.31 1.66
CA ILE A 4 -9.21 -8.97 2.30
C ILE A 4 -8.69 -7.93 1.33
N LEU A 5 -7.54 -8.19 0.69
CA LEU A 5 -6.98 -7.31 -0.34
C LEU A 5 -7.91 -7.18 -1.55
N TYR A 6 -8.59 -8.26 -1.95
CA TYR A 6 -9.59 -8.21 -3.01
C TYR A 6 -10.72 -7.23 -2.69
N TRP A 7 -11.30 -7.33 -1.50
CA TRP A 7 -12.38 -6.42 -1.10
C TRP A 7 -11.89 -5.00 -0.86
N GLN A 8 -10.69 -4.81 -0.28
CA GLN A 8 -10.08 -3.50 -0.16
C GLN A 8 -9.90 -2.82 -1.53
N HIS A 9 -9.43 -3.56 -2.53
CA HIS A 9 -9.31 -3.04 -3.89
C HIS A 9 -10.67 -2.68 -4.49
N LYS A 10 -11.69 -3.54 -4.34
CA LYS A 10 -13.05 -3.25 -4.81
C LYS A 10 -13.68 -2.04 -4.14
N THR A 11 -13.42 -1.83 -2.86
CA THR A 11 -13.89 -0.63 -2.16
C THR A 11 -13.19 0.63 -2.68
N MET A 12 -11.87 0.58 -2.90
CA MET A 12 -11.13 1.71 -3.48
C MET A 12 -11.64 2.06 -4.88
N GLU A 13 -11.86 1.06 -5.74
CA GLU A 13 -12.40 1.23 -7.10
C GLU A 13 -13.75 1.96 -7.06
N MET A 14 -14.70 1.49 -6.24
CA MET A 14 -16.02 2.09 -6.08
C MET A 14 -15.95 3.54 -5.55
N MET A 15 -15.03 3.83 -4.62
CA MET A 15 -14.88 5.19 -4.08
C MET A 15 -14.34 6.16 -5.15
N TYR A 16 -13.37 5.75 -5.96
CA TYR A 16 -12.86 6.58 -7.05
C TYR A 16 -13.91 6.81 -8.14
N GLU A 17 -14.68 5.78 -8.52
CA GLU A 17 -15.81 5.93 -9.45
C GLU A 17 -16.86 6.91 -8.93
N MET A 18 -17.18 6.85 -7.63
CA MET A 18 -18.16 7.76 -7.01
C MET A 18 -17.71 9.22 -7.09
N VAL A 19 -16.43 9.50 -6.81
CA VAL A 19 -15.88 10.87 -6.93
C VAL A 19 -15.88 11.33 -8.38
N TYR A 20 -15.49 10.46 -9.32
CA TYR A 20 -15.51 10.78 -10.75
C TYR A 20 -16.92 11.14 -11.24
N ASN A 21 -17.92 10.32 -10.92
CA ASN A 21 -19.31 10.57 -11.30
C ASN A 21 -19.82 11.91 -10.72
N ALA A 22 -19.43 12.23 -9.47
CA ALA A 22 -19.78 13.51 -8.87
C ALA A 22 -19.12 14.70 -9.59
N LEU A 23 -17.90 14.53 -10.12
CA LEU A 23 -17.22 15.55 -10.93
C LEU A 23 -17.89 15.75 -12.30
N GLU A 24 -18.32 14.67 -12.95
CA GLU A 24 -19.08 14.74 -14.21
C GLU A 24 -20.43 15.44 -14.03
N GLU A 25 -21.15 15.16 -12.94
CA GLU A 25 -22.44 15.80 -12.64
C GLU A 25 -22.35 17.33 -12.51
N VAL A 26 -21.20 17.85 -12.07
CA VAL A 26 -20.94 19.29 -11.93
C VAL A 26 -20.15 19.88 -13.10
N GLY A 27 -19.74 19.08 -14.09
CA GLY A 27 -18.99 19.52 -15.27
C GLY A 27 -17.53 19.90 -14.98
N LEU A 28 -16.93 19.29 -13.96
CA LEU A 28 -15.56 19.57 -13.50
C LEU A 28 -14.56 18.45 -13.81
N GLU A 29 -14.98 17.39 -14.51
CA GLU A 29 -14.18 16.21 -14.84
C GLU A 29 -12.92 16.52 -15.68
N ASN A 30 -12.91 17.64 -16.40
CA ASN A 30 -11.75 18.10 -17.19
C ASN A 30 -10.79 19.00 -16.39
N THR A 31 -11.19 19.45 -15.20
CA THR A 31 -10.43 20.39 -14.37
C THR A 31 -9.80 19.70 -13.17
N TYR A 32 -10.50 18.73 -12.58
CA TYR A 32 -10.05 18.01 -11.40
C TYR A 32 -10.08 16.51 -11.64
N THR A 33 -9.16 15.79 -11.00
CA THR A 33 -9.18 14.32 -10.99
C THR A 33 -9.70 13.81 -9.65
N PRO A 34 -10.23 12.59 -9.59
CA PRO A 34 -10.60 11.96 -8.32
C PRO A 34 -9.47 11.89 -7.29
N GLU A 35 -8.20 11.86 -7.73
CA GLU A 35 -7.03 11.85 -6.85
C GLU A 35 -6.81 13.20 -6.15
N ASP A 36 -7.36 14.30 -6.66
CA ASP A 36 -7.33 15.60 -5.98
C ASP A 36 -8.16 15.61 -4.68
N TYR A 37 -9.09 14.67 -4.54
CA TYR A 37 -10.01 14.57 -3.40
C TYR A 37 -9.76 13.34 -2.52
N LEU A 38 -9.31 12.23 -3.11
CA LEU A 38 -9.16 10.96 -2.42
C LEU A 38 -7.79 10.33 -2.69
N ASN A 39 -7.03 10.10 -1.63
CA ASN A 39 -5.73 9.42 -1.69
C ASN A 39 -5.65 8.33 -0.61
N PHE A 40 -5.13 7.17 -0.99
CA PHE A 40 -4.83 6.06 -0.09
C PHE A 40 -3.33 5.93 0.10
N PHE A 41 -2.90 5.89 1.36
CA PHE A 41 -1.49 5.73 1.71
C PHE A 41 -1.30 4.50 2.60
N CYS A 42 -0.16 3.85 2.44
CA CYS A 42 0.27 2.75 3.29
C CYS A 42 1.53 3.17 4.02
N LEU A 43 1.62 2.87 5.31
CA LEU A 43 2.83 3.11 6.10
C LEU A 43 3.73 1.88 6.08
N GLY A 44 4.99 2.07 5.69
CA GLY A 44 6.03 1.04 5.79
C GLY A 44 7.13 1.50 6.72
N ASN A 45 7.51 0.68 7.71
CA ASN A 45 8.64 0.97 8.59
C ASN A 45 9.95 0.42 7.99
N ARG A 46 11.06 1.16 8.08
CA ARG A 46 12.41 0.69 7.72
C ARG A 46 13.38 0.94 8.86
N GLU A 47 13.78 -0.14 9.52
CA GLU A 47 14.87 -0.11 10.50
C GLU A 47 16.21 -0.24 9.75
N ALA A 48 17.18 0.60 10.13
CA ALA A 48 18.55 0.46 9.68
C ALA A 48 19.20 -0.67 10.49
N LEU A 49 19.93 -1.57 9.82
CA LEU A 49 20.69 -2.61 10.51
C LEU A 49 21.89 -1.96 11.19
N ASP A 50 22.02 -2.14 12.51
CA ASP A 50 23.20 -1.73 13.26
C ASP A 50 24.34 -2.72 12.93
N GLU A 51 25.58 -2.25 12.81
CA GLU A 51 26.75 -3.09 12.43
C GLU A 51 26.97 -4.30 13.37
N ARG A 52 26.38 -4.27 14.57
CA ARG A 52 26.43 -5.35 15.58
C ARG A 52 25.47 -6.50 15.32
N ASP A 53 24.49 -6.34 14.43
CA ASP A 53 23.50 -7.37 14.11
C ASP A 53 23.97 -8.30 12.98
N ILE A 54 25.03 -7.92 12.26
CA ILE A 54 25.60 -8.69 11.14
C ILE A 54 26.44 -9.87 11.63
N GLU A 55 27.08 -9.77 12.81
CA GLU A 55 27.99 -10.81 13.31
C GLU A 55 27.30 -12.03 13.95
N ASN A 56 25.98 -11.97 14.22
CA ASN A 56 25.28 -13.04 14.96
C ASN A 56 24.22 -13.82 14.16
N SER A 57 24.06 -13.58 12.85
CA SER A 57 23.05 -14.28 12.05
C SER A 57 23.70 -15.22 11.03
N PRO A 58 23.45 -16.55 11.07
CA PRO A 58 23.88 -17.44 10.00
C PRO A 58 23.00 -17.14 8.76
N LEU A 59 23.59 -16.48 7.76
CA LEU A 59 22.96 -16.22 6.47
C LEU A 59 22.82 -17.54 5.69
N ASP A 60 21.77 -18.32 6.00
CA ASP A 60 21.32 -19.42 5.15
C ASP A 60 20.53 -18.83 3.98
N ASN A 61 21.14 -18.92 2.79
CA ASN A 61 20.62 -18.48 1.51
C ASN A 61 19.44 -19.32 0.97
N SER A 62 18.91 -20.24 1.79
CA SER A 62 17.82 -21.16 1.40
C SER A 62 16.45 -20.76 1.94
N THR A 63 16.35 -19.78 2.84
CA THR A 63 15.06 -19.41 3.44
C THR A 63 14.46 -18.15 2.81
N PRO A 64 13.13 -18.12 2.57
CA PRO A 64 12.43 -16.94 2.04
C PRO A 64 12.52 -15.72 2.97
N GLN A 65 13.15 -15.85 4.14
CA GLN A 65 13.31 -14.83 5.18
C GLN A 65 14.16 -13.64 4.70
N VAL A 66 15.11 -13.86 3.79
CA VAL A 66 15.97 -12.80 3.24
C VAL A 66 15.21 -11.94 2.22
N THR A 67 14.42 -12.55 1.32
CA THR A 67 13.55 -11.80 0.40
C THR A 67 12.39 -11.11 1.11
N VAL A 68 11.96 -11.70 2.23
CA VAL A 68 10.92 -11.18 3.12
C VAL A 68 11.39 -9.91 3.84
N LEU A 69 12.67 -9.70 4.18
CA LEU A 69 13.12 -8.40 4.73
C LEU A 69 13.06 -7.25 3.69
N ASP A 70 13.27 -7.57 2.41
CA ASP A 70 13.10 -6.62 1.31
C ASP A 70 11.62 -6.38 0.94
N THR A 71 10.75 -7.37 1.16
CA THR A 71 9.34 -7.35 0.71
C THR A 71 8.31 -7.11 1.83
N LEU A 72 8.62 -7.37 3.10
CA LEU A 72 7.71 -7.26 4.26
C LEU A 72 7.48 -5.83 4.78
N LYS A 73 7.71 -4.80 3.97
CA LYS A 73 7.33 -3.42 4.33
C LYS A 73 5.92 -3.03 3.92
N PHE A 74 5.14 -3.96 3.39
CA PHE A 74 3.77 -3.70 2.93
C PHE A 74 2.71 -4.31 3.85
N SER A 75 2.85 -4.09 5.17
CA SER A 75 1.67 -4.19 6.03
C SER A 75 0.78 -2.98 5.73
N LEU A 76 -0.18 -3.21 4.85
CA LEU A 76 -1.18 -2.26 4.39
C LEU A 76 -2.13 -1.92 5.56
N PHE A 77 -1.67 -1.12 6.52
CA PHE A 77 -2.53 -0.43 7.47
C PHE A 77 -3.19 0.76 6.75
N CYS A 78 -4.01 0.47 5.72
CA CYS A 78 -5.04 1.39 5.31
C CYS A 78 -6.14 1.28 6.37
N SER A 79 -6.11 2.14 7.39
CA SER A 79 -7.36 2.39 8.13
C SER A 79 -8.33 2.98 7.12
N LEU A 80 -9.40 2.22 6.83
CA LEU A 80 -10.66 2.86 6.44
C LEU A 80 -11.17 3.71 7.62
#